data_AF-A0A7R9AW83-F1
#
_entry.id   AF-A0A7R9AW83-F1
#
_cell.length_a   1.000
_cell.length_b   1.000
_cell.length_c   1.000
_cell.angle_alpha   90.00
_cell.angle_beta   90.00
_cell.angle_gamma   90.00
#
_symmetry.space_group_name_H-M   'P 1'
#
loop_
_entity.id
_entity.type
_entity.pdbx_description
1 polymer ?
#
loop_
_entity_poly.entity_id
_entity_poly.type
_entity_poly.pdbx_seq_one_letter_code
_entity_poly.pdbx_strand_id
1 'polypeptide(L)'
;MAGGLHIYGEQDLEQGILRDYSDKSTLGHVIANAIIKGTSQVERIAGIMSTFQDRLRVPWRGGAKQISMDSLLPIVLQPLLAYIAAQNLWCTLLVFVSIHICIFYMYNIFMKFLPRTKFFLMWTLTSIVLLMTVFEINVVPLMEILPEENFVLIVFVVAALACAYKVRSRAPLNHVPYTDPTDATGMVGNGKATEEVCSVCRKRVPPRTFHCRICQACVTKRDHHCVWFDCCVGEHNHLLFVLSLLLSILALVYGAILTLTTVCHPIFFMDIILLPDDCSDVYHDFQIALCFVSAVYCLVLATLLLGLLCNQCMLISLGETGQEWRMSHSSCCRPWMSDRPYSRGVLRNWLTFVSCQRY
;
A
#
# COMPACT_ATOMS: atom_id res chain seq x y z
N MET A 1 33.59 -0.55 -1.23
CA MET A 1 33.68 0.17 -2.52
C MET A 1 32.42 1.01 -2.65
N ALA A 2 32.57 2.33 -2.48
CA ALA A 2 31.47 3.27 -2.45
C ALA A 2 30.96 3.53 -3.88
N GLY A 3 29.74 3.09 -4.18
CA GLY A 3 29.03 3.49 -5.39
C GLY A 3 28.36 4.83 -5.12
N GLY A 4 28.97 5.92 -5.60
CA GLY A 4 28.41 7.26 -5.52
C GLY A 4 27.04 7.32 -6.20
N LEU A 5 26.06 7.90 -5.51
CA LEU A 5 24.89 8.46 -6.17
C LEU A 5 25.39 9.51 -7.16
N HIS A 6 25.24 9.26 -8.45
CA HIS A 6 25.24 10.33 -9.44
C HIS A 6 23.99 11.17 -9.16
N ILE A 7 24.14 12.21 -8.33
CA ILE A 7 23.22 13.32 -8.26
C ILE A 7 23.32 13.97 -9.64
N TYR A 8 22.25 13.87 -10.44
CA TYR A 8 22.10 14.71 -11.63
C TYR A 8 22.35 16.15 -11.18
N GLY A 9 23.37 16.79 -11.74
CA GLY A 9 23.78 18.11 -11.30
C GLY A 9 22.61 19.08 -11.43
N GLU A 10 22.44 19.95 -10.43
CA GLU A 10 21.45 21.03 -10.38
C GLU A 10 21.34 21.77 -11.74
N GLN A 11 22.48 21.90 -12.43
CA GLN A 11 22.61 22.50 -13.77
C GLN A 11 21.91 21.72 -14.90
N ASP A 12 21.85 20.39 -14.87
CA ASP A 12 21.25 19.57 -15.94
C ASP A 12 19.72 19.56 -15.85
N LEU A 13 19.17 19.59 -14.62
CA LEU A 13 17.72 19.68 -14.38
C LEU A 13 17.19 21.07 -14.72
N GLU A 14 17.94 22.11 -14.35
CA GLU A 14 17.61 23.51 -14.65
C GLU A 14 17.60 23.75 -16.18
N GLN A 15 18.59 23.21 -16.90
CA GLN A 15 18.64 23.28 -18.37
C GLN A 15 17.53 22.46 -19.05
N GLY A 16 17.11 21.32 -18.48
CA GLY A 16 16.02 20.50 -19.00
C GLY A 16 14.64 21.18 -18.89
N ILE A 17 14.35 21.78 -17.72
CA ILE A 17 13.08 22.48 -17.47
C ILE A 17 12.98 23.75 -18.32
N LEU A 18 14.09 24.48 -18.47
CA LEU A 18 14.16 25.66 -19.34
C LEU A 18 13.99 25.31 -20.83
N ARG A 19 14.38 24.10 -21.26
CA ARG A 19 14.14 23.61 -22.63
C ARG A 19 12.67 23.26 -22.89
N ASP A 20 12.00 22.58 -21.95
CA ASP A 20 10.59 22.17 -22.11
C ASP A 20 9.59 23.34 -21.99
N TYR A 21 9.95 24.40 -21.23
CA TYR A 21 9.13 25.61 -21.07
C TYR A 21 9.65 26.81 -21.87
N SER A 22 10.52 26.57 -22.85
CA SER A 22 11.15 27.56 -23.76
C SER A 22 10.17 28.27 -24.72
N ASP A 23 8.86 28.17 -24.52
CA ASP A 23 7.97 29.03 -25.29
C ASP A 23 8.15 30.46 -24.78
N LYS A 24 8.49 31.42 -25.65
CA LYS A 24 8.93 32.81 -25.33
C LYS A 24 7.83 33.67 -24.68
N SER A 25 6.89 33.07 -23.98
CA SER A 25 5.90 33.73 -23.16
C SER A 25 6.48 34.00 -21.76
N THR A 26 6.20 35.19 -21.22
CA THR A 26 6.52 35.55 -19.83
C THR A 26 5.98 34.52 -18.84
N LEU A 27 4.87 33.85 -19.19
CA LEU A 27 4.25 32.80 -18.39
C LEU A 27 5.09 31.51 -18.31
N GLY A 28 5.72 31.08 -19.41
CA GLY A 28 6.59 29.90 -19.43
C GLY A 28 7.79 30.05 -18.50
N HIS A 29 8.42 31.23 -18.49
CA HIS A 29 9.52 31.54 -17.57
C HIS A 29 9.08 31.62 -16.11
N VAL A 30 7.90 32.19 -15.82
CA VAL A 30 7.36 32.23 -14.44
C VAL A 30 7.09 30.81 -13.93
N ILE A 31 6.53 29.94 -14.76
CA ILE A 31 6.27 28.54 -14.41
C ILE A 31 7.58 27.78 -14.20
N ALA A 32 8.54 27.89 -15.11
CA ALA A 32 9.85 27.25 -14.99
C ALA A 32 10.57 27.68 -13.68
N ASN A 33 10.59 28.98 -13.38
CA ASN A 33 11.21 29.50 -12.16
C ASN A 33 10.48 29.05 -10.89
N ALA A 34 9.14 28.94 -10.92
CA ALA A 34 8.38 28.41 -9.79
C ALA A 34 8.67 26.91 -9.54
N ILE A 35 8.83 26.12 -10.62
CA ILE A 35 9.19 24.71 -10.53
C ILE A 35 10.61 24.56 -9.95
N ILE A 36 11.59 25.33 -10.44
CA ILE A 36 12.99 25.31 -9.97
C ILE A 36 13.08 25.73 -8.49
N LYS A 37 12.35 26.77 -8.08
CA LYS A 37 12.25 27.15 -6.66
C LYS A 37 11.60 26.06 -5.81
N GLY A 38 10.59 25.38 -6.34
CA GLY A 38 9.94 24.26 -5.66
C GLY A 38 10.89 23.07 -5.47
N THR A 39 11.62 22.67 -6.50
CA THR A 39 12.60 21.57 -6.43
C THR A 39 13.75 21.87 -5.48
N SER A 40 14.32 23.08 -5.54
CA SER A 40 15.41 23.50 -4.63
C SER A 40 14.97 23.58 -3.16
N GLN A 41 13.73 24.00 -2.87
CA GLN A 41 13.20 23.94 -1.50
C GLN A 41 13.05 22.49 -1.01
N VAL A 42 12.52 21.60 -1.86
CA VAL A 42 12.36 20.18 -1.52
C VAL A 42 13.73 19.53 -1.26
N GLU A 43 14.75 19.86 -2.05
CA GLU A 43 16.12 19.36 -1.84
C GLU A 43 16.75 19.89 -0.54
N ARG A 44 16.56 21.17 -0.20
CA ARG A 44 17.02 21.72 1.08
C ARG A 44 16.35 21.04 2.27
N ILE A 45 15.04 20.82 2.21
CA ILE A 45 14.30 20.10 3.26
C ILE A 45 14.79 18.65 3.35
N ALA A 46 15.04 18.00 2.21
CA ALA A 46 15.61 16.66 2.17
C ALA A 46 17.02 16.60 2.78
N GLY A 47 17.87 17.61 2.57
CA GLY A 47 19.20 17.73 3.17
C GLY A 47 19.18 17.97 4.69
N ILE A 48 18.21 18.74 5.20
CA ILE A 48 17.99 18.90 6.65
C ILE A 48 17.49 17.59 7.25
N MET A 49 16.52 16.95 6.62
CA MET A 49 16.00 15.65 7.04
C MET A 49 17.09 14.57 7.08
N SER A 50 17.99 14.52 6.08
CA SER A 50 19.09 13.55 6.07
C SER A 50 20.06 13.76 7.24
N THR A 51 20.35 15.01 7.61
CA THR A 51 21.22 15.35 8.74
C THR A 51 20.61 14.96 10.09
N PHE A 52 19.30 15.18 10.27
CA PHE A 52 18.58 14.70 11.46
C PHE A 52 18.49 13.17 11.51
N GLN A 53 18.23 12.55 10.36
CA GLN A 53 18.16 11.11 10.21
C GLN A 53 19.50 10.43 10.52
N ASP A 54 20.64 11.07 10.27
CA ASP A 54 21.96 10.56 10.63
C ASP A 54 22.20 10.49 12.14
N ARG A 55 21.53 11.37 12.90
CA ARG A 55 21.61 11.44 14.37
C ARG A 55 20.59 10.53 15.07
N LEU A 56 19.49 10.17 14.41
CA LEU A 56 18.49 9.21 14.90
C LEU A 56 18.90 7.77 14.58
N ARG A 57 19.77 7.22 15.42
CA ARG A 57 20.18 5.80 15.38
C ARG A 57 19.68 5.10 16.63
N VAL A 58 18.94 4.02 16.47
CA VAL A 58 18.48 3.21 17.60
C VAL A 58 19.42 2.02 17.76
N PRO A 59 19.95 1.78 18.98
CA PRO A 59 20.80 0.62 19.23
C PRO A 59 19.99 -0.66 19.01
N TRP A 60 20.48 -1.54 18.13
CA TRP A 60 19.88 -2.84 17.88
C TRP A 60 20.92 -3.96 18.01
N ARG A 61 20.47 -5.20 18.15
CA ARG A 61 21.36 -6.38 18.15
C ARG A 61 22.09 -6.45 16.80
N GLY A 62 23.39 -6.18 16.80
CA GLY A 62 24.23 -6.10 15.59
C GLY A 62 24.62 -4.69 15.14
N GLY A 63 24.29 -3.64 15.90
CA GLY A 63 24.72 -2.27 15.65
C GLY A 63 23.58 -1.26 15.64
N ALA A 64 23.92 0.03 15.64
CA ALA A 64 22.94 1.10 15.62
C ALA A 64 22.29 1.21 14.23
N LYS A 65 20.98 1.00 14.15
CA LYS A 65 20.22 1.05 12.90
C LYS A 65 19.61 2.44 12.73
N GLN A 66 19.84 3.05 11.57
CA GLN A 66 19.27 4.35 11.22
C GLN A 66 17.75 4.21 11.03
N ILE A 67 16.97 5.02 11.74
CA ILE A 67 15.52 5.09 11.55
C ILE A 67 15.22 6.25 10.62
N SER A 68 14.48 5.97 9.55
CA SER A 68 14.09 7.01 8.61
C SER A 68 12.94 7.86 9.19
N MET A 69 13.00 9.18 9.02
CA MET A 69 12.03 10.11 9.64
C MET A 69 10.59 9.85 9.18
N ASP A 70 10.43 9.43 7.92
CA ASP A 70 9.15 9.01 7.35
C ASP A 70 8.55 7.77 8.04
N SER A 71 9.37 6.96 8.70
CA SER A 71 8.91 5.81 9.50
C SER A 71 8.41 6.20 10.90
N LEU A 72 8.90 7.32 11.45
CA LEU A 72 8.50 7.80 12.79
C LEU A 72 7.19 8.59 12.75
N LEU A 73 6.91 9.25 11.62
CA LEU A 73 5.74 10.11 11.49
C LEU A 73 4.42 9.38 11.82
N PRO A 74 4.12 8.18 11.28
CA PRO A 74 2.88 7.47 11.63
C PRO A 74 2.77 7.10 13.11
N ILE A 75 3.90 6.76 13.77
CA ILE A 75 3.95 6.33 15.17
C ILE A 75 3.44 7.42 16.12
N VAL A 76 3.76 8.68 15.81
CA VAL A 76 3.31 9.83 16.61
C VAL A 76 1.95 10.35 16.11
N LEU A 77 1.77 10.41 14.79
CA LEU A 77 0.61 11.03 14.18
C LEU A 77 -0.67 10.23 14.42
N GLN A 78 -0.64 8.90 14.33
CA GLN A 78 -1.87 8.10 14.47
C GLN A 78 -2.48 8.13 15.88
N PRO A 79 -1.72 7.95 16.98
CA PRO A 79 -2.29 8.10 18.32
C PRO A 79 -2.84 9.50 18.57
N LEU A 80 -2.15 10.55 18.07
CA LEU A 80 -2.62 11.93 18.18
C LEU A 80 -3.95 12.13 17.44
N LEU A 81 -4.06 11.63 16.21
CA LEU A 81 -5.31 11.71 15.43
C LEU A 81 -6.45 10.94 16.11
N ALA A 82 -6.17 9.76 16.67
CA ALA A 82 -7.15 8.99 17.43
C ALA A 82 -7.62 9.75 18.69
N TYR A 83 -6.69 10.36 19.43
CA TYR A 83 -7.00 11.20 20.59
C TYR A 83 -7.89 12.40 20.22
N ILE A 84 -7.57 13.09 19.11
CA ILE A 84 -8.36 14.23 18.63
C ILE A 84 -9.76 13.75 18.20
N ALA A 85 -9.86 12.67 17.43
CA ALA A 85 -11.13 12.12 17.01
C ALA A 85 -12.02 11.75 18.21
N ALA A 86 -11.46 11.14 19.24
CA ALA A 86 -12.19 10.73 20.45
C ALA A 86 -12.76 11.89 21.30
N GLN A 87 -12.49 13.16 20.97
CA GLN A 87 -13.00 14.30 21.75
C GLN A 87 -14.51 14.53 21.56
N ASN A 88 -15.02 14.38 20.33
CA ASN A 88 -16.43 14.57 19.99
C ASN A 88 -16.67 14.14 18.53
N LEU A 89 -17.96 14.04 18.17
CA LEU A 89 -18.39 13.66 16.82
C LEU A 89 -17.80 14.53 15.71
N TRP A 90 -17.72 15.85 15.90
CA TRP A 90 -17.19 16.76 14.89
C TRP A 90 -15.70 16.55 14.65
N CYS A 91 -14.94 16.31 15.71
CA CYS A 91 -13.52 15.96 15.61
C CYS A 91 -13.33 14.62 14.88
N THR A 92 -14.16 13.61 15.17
CA THR A 92 -14.17 12.35 14.42
C THR A 92 -14.39 12.61 12.93
N LEU A 93 -15.49 13.25 12.54
CA LEU A 93 -15.79 13.53 11.13
C LEU A 93 -14.66 14.31 10.44
N LEU A 94 -14.11 15.33 11.11
CA LEU A 94 -13.02 16.13 10.57
C LEU A 94 -11.75 15.29 10.36
N VAL A 95 -11.33 14.51 11.35
CA VAL A 95 -10.14 13.67 11.28
C VAL A 95 -10.30 12.64 10.16
N PHE A 96 -11.44 11.94 10.11
CA PHE A 96 -11.69 10.93 9.08
C PHE A 96 -11.75 11.52 7.67
N VAL A 97 -12.44 12.64 7.45
CA VAL A 97 -12.49 13.25 6.11
C VAL A 97 -11.11 13.78 5.70
N SER A 98 -10.45 14.53 6.59
CA SER A 98 -9.16 15.15 6.28
C SER A 98 -8.05 14.12 6.06
N ILE A 99 -7.98 13.05 6.86
CA ILE A 99 -6.88 12.08 6.75
C ILE A 99 -6.89 11.32 5.42
N HIS A 100 -8.07 11.01 4.87
CA HIS A 100 -8.16 10.33 3.57
C HIS A 100 -7.68 11.25 2.43
N ILE A 101 -8.06 12.52 2.48
CA ILE A 101 -7.59 13.54 1.52
C ILE A 101 -6.06 13.70 1.65
N CYS A 102 -5.54 13.80 2.88
CA CYS A 102 -4.12 13.92 3.15
C CYS A 102 -3.34 12.69 2.66
N ILE A 103 -3.79 11.47 2.96
CA ILE A 103 -3.15 10.23 2.49
C ILE A 103 -3.15 10.15 0.98
N PHE A 104 -4.26 10.50 0.31
CA PHE A 104 -4.32 10.54 -1.15
C PHE A 104 -3.31 11.53 -1.73
N TYR A 105 -3.23 12.74 -1.17
CA TYR A 105 -2.27 13.75 -1.61
C TYR A 105 -0.81 13.31 -1.36
N MET A 106 -0.52 12.79 -0.17
CA MET A 106 0.79 12.26 0.20
C MET A 106 1.20 11.10 -0.71
N TYR A 107 0.27 10.20 -1.06
CA TYR A 107 0.52 9.12 -2.02
C TYR A 107 0.99 9.67 -3.36
N ASN A 108 0.30 10.67 -3.91
CA ASN A 108 0.68 11.26 -5.19
C ASN A 108 2.04 11.96 -5.13
N ILE A 109 2.34 12.70 -4.07
CA ILE A 109 3.65 13.35 -3.87
C ILE A 109 4.74 12.30 -3.72
N PHE A 110 4.58 11.35 -2.81
CA PHE A 110 5.62 10.38 -2.48
C PHE A 110 5.91 9.49 -3.67
N MET A 111 4.90 9.07 -4.43
CA MET A 111 5.12 8.29 -5.65
C MET A 111 5.84 9.08 -6.75
N LYS A 112 5.76 10.42 -6.74
CA LYS A 112 6.46 11.29 -7.68
C LYS A 112 7.89 11.63 -7.23
N PHE A 113 8.09 11.95 -5.96
CA PHE A 113 9.33 12.55 -5.45
C PHE A 113 10.11 11.65 -4.48
N LEU A 114 9.44 10.79 -3.72
CA LEU A 114 10.04 9.91 -2.70
C LEU A 114 9.59 8.45 -2.87
N PRO A 115 9.86 7.83 -4.04
CA PRO A 115 9.24 6.55 -4.41
C PRO A 115 9.64 5.36 -3.51
N ARG A 116 10.66 5.51 -2.67
CA ARG A 116 11.18 4.48 -1.75
C ARG A 116 10.85 4.75 -0.27
N THR A 117 9.85 5.58 -0.01
CA THR A 117 9.39 5.84 1.37
C THR A 117 8.83 4.59 2.03
N LYS A 118 9.04 4.47 3.34
CA LYS A 118 8.43 3.42 4.18
C LYS A 118 7.18 3.90 4.91
N PHE A 119 6.77 5.15 4.70
CA PHE A 119 5.66 5.79 5.39
C PHE A 119 4.39 4.93 5.37
N PHE A 120 3.98 4.42 4.22
CA PHE A 120 2.74 3.63 4.07
C PHE A 120 2.81 2.29 4.79
N LEU A 121 3.92 1.57 4.70
CA LEU A 121 4.13 0.34 5.46
C LEU A 121 4.08 0.61 6.97
N MET A 122 4.76 1.66 7.43
CA MET A 122 4.79 2.04 8.84
C MET A 122 3.43 2.53 9.34
N TRP A 123 2.67 3.22 8.49
CA TRP A 123 1.28 3.58 8.75
C TRP A 123 0.42 2.33 8.98
N THR A 124 0.51 1.33 8.10
CA THR A 124 -0.20 0.05 8.27
C THR A 124 0.19 -0.68 9.56
N LEU A 125 1.50 -0.82 9.83
CA LEU A 125 1.97 -1.53 11.02
C LEU A 125 1.55 -0.81 12.32
N THR A 126 1.65 0.52 12.34
CA THR A 126 1.26 1.32 13.50
C THR A 126 -0.27 1.27 13.70
N SER A 127 -1.08 1.31 12.62
CA SER A 127 -2.53 1.12 12.71
C SER A 127 -2.89 -0.20 13.37
N ILE A 128 -2.25 -1.30 12.97
CA ILE A 128 -2.53 -2.63 13.52
C ILE A 128 -2.19 -2.66 15.01
N VAL A 129 -1.01 -2.16 15.41
CA VAL A 129 -0.61 -2.12 16.82
C VAL A 129 -1.55 -1.25 17.63
N LEU A 130 -1.91 -0.06 17.14
CA LEU A 130 -2.82 0.86 17.82
C LEU A 130 -4.21 0.22 18.02
N LEU A 131 -4.79 -0.36 16.97
CA LEU A 131 -6.10 -1.01 17.02
C LEU A 131 -6.11 -2.18 18.01
N MET A 132 -5.10 -3.06 17.95
CA MET A 132 -4.99 -4.18 18.89
C MET A 132 -4.77 -3.70 20.33
N THR A 133 -3.99 -2.64 20.53
CA THR A 133 -3.76 -2.07 21.85
C THR A 133 -5.04 -1.48 22.43
N VAL A 134 -5.81 -0.72 21.63
CA VAL A 134 -7.09 -0.17 22.07
C VAL A 134 -8.06 -1.31 22.40
N PHE A 135 -8.16 -2.32 21.55
CA PHE A 135 -9.04 -3.47 21.75
C PHE A 135 -8.70 -4.24 23.05
N GLU A 136 -7.45 -4.65 23.24
CA GLU A 136 -7.06 -5.46 24.40
C GLU A 136 -7.10 -4.68 25.72
N ILE A 137 -6.79 -3.38 25.71
CA ILE A 137 -6.72 -2.57 26.94
C ILE A 137 -8.07 -1.98 27.32
N ASN A 138 -8.95 -1.68 26.36
CA ASN A 138 -10.18 -0.95 26.64
C ASN A 138 -11.45 -1.75 26.33
N VAL A 139 -11.45 -2.64 25.32
CA VAL A 139 -12.66 -3.40 24.94
C VAL A 139 -12.74 -4.70 25.73
N VAL A 140 -11.67 -5.51 25.75
CA VAL A 140 -11.66 -6.81 26.45
C VAL A 140 -11.97 -6.69 27.95
N PRO A 141 -11.47 -5.69 28.70
CA PRO A 141 -11.77 -5.56 30.13
C PRO A 141 -13.22 -5.17 30.47
N LEU A 142 -14.03 -4.77 29.48
CA LEU A 142 -15.45 -4.48 29.71
C LEU A 142 -16.27 -5.76 29.96
N MET A 143 -15.65 -6.95 29.91
CA MET A 143 -16.20 -8.27 30.28
C MET A 143 -17.40 -8.74 29.43
N GLU A 144 -17.66 -8.08 28.30
CA GLU A 144 -18.69 -8.49 27.35
C GLU A 144 -18.14 -9.41 26.24
N ILE A 145 -16.82 -9.47 26.07
CA ILE A 145 -16.15 -10.28 25.05
C ILE A 145 -15.74 -11.64 25.62
N LEU A 146 -16.17 -12.72 24.97
CA LEU A 146 -15.76 -14.07 25.35
C LEU A 146 -14.29 -14.32 24.97
N PRO A 147 -13.51 -15.08 25.76
CA PRO A 147 -12.13 -15.42 25.43
C PRO A 147 -11.98 -16.09 24.06
N GLU A 148 -12.98 -16.88 23.65
CA GLU A 148 -13.03 -17.53 22.34
C GLU A 148 -13.16 -16.51 21.19
N GLU A 149 -13.94 -15.45 21.38
CA GLU A 149 -14.12 -14.38 20.40
C GLU A 149 -12.82 -13.59 20.23
N ASN A 150 -12.16 -13.25 21.34
CA ASN A 150 -10.85 -12.61 21.29
C ASN A 150 -9.82 -13.52 20.57
N PHE A 151 -9.79 -14.81 20.92
CA PHE A 151 -8.89 -15.76 20.27
C PHE A 151 -9.10 -15.82 18.75
N VAL A 152 -10.35 -15.84 18.28
CA VAL A 152 -10.69 -15.82 16.85
C VAL A 152 -10.16 -14.54 16.17
N LEU A 153 -10.33 -13.38 16.80
CA LEU A 153 -9.81 -12.11 16.27
C LEU A 153 -8.27 -12.16 16.14
N ILE A 154 -7.58 -12.63 17.18
CA ILE A 154 -6.12 -12.78 17.18
C ILE A 154 -5.66 -13.72 16.05
N VAL A 155 -6.36 -14.84 15.84
CA VAL A 155 -6.05 -15.77 14.75
C VAL A 155 -6.19 -15.09 13.39
N PHE A 156 -7.25 -14.31 13.15
CA PHE A 156 -7.40 -13.59 11.88
C PHE A 156 -6.29 -12.55 11.67
N VAL A 157 -5.94 -11.77 12.69
CA VAL A 157 -4.87 -10.76 12.62
C VAL A 157 -3.52 -11.41 12.35
N VAL A 158 -3.18 -12.48 13.09
CA VAL A 158 -1.92 -13.22 12.90
C VAL A 158 -1.86 -13.87 11.52
N ALA A 159 -2.95 -14.47 11.05
CA ALA A 159 -3.02 -15.07 9.72
C ALA A 159 -2.84 -14.01 8.62
N ALA A 160 -3.49 -12.84 8.75
CA ALA A 160 -3.34 -11.73 7.81
C ALA A 160 -1.89 -11.22 7.77
N LEU A 161 -1.25 -11.03 8.93
CA LEU A 161 0.15 -10.63 9.05
C LEU A 161 1.10 -11.67 8.47
N ALA A 162 0.86 -12.95 8.71
CA ALA A 162 1.66 -14.04 8.15
C ALA A 162 1.57 -14.08 6.61
N CYS A 163 0.37 -13.87 6.05
CA CYS A 163 0.19 -13.73 4.61
C CYS A 163 0.91 -12.49 4.07
N ALA A 164 0.74 -11.32 4.69
CA ALA A 164 1.41 -10.08 4.28
C ALA A 164 2.94 -10.20 4.32
N TYR A 165 3.49 -10.82 5.38
CA TYR A 165 4.91 -11.13 5.48
C TYR A 165 5.37 -12.03 4.34
N LYS A 166 4.62 -13.10 4.03
CA LYS A 166 4.93 -14.00 2.91
C LYS A 166 4.85 -13.30 1.56
N VAL A 167 3.94 -12.33 1.37
CA VAL A 167 3.88 -11.52 0.15
C VAL A 167 5.20 -10.79 -0.06
N ARG A 168 5.69 -10.10 0.99
CA ARG A 168 6.95 -9.37 0.96
C ARG A 168 8.15 -10.29 0.78
N SER A 169 8.20 -11.40 1.53
CA SER A 169 9.35 -12.32 1.50
C SER A 169 9.50 -13.01 0.15
N ARG A 170 8.39 -13.25 -0.59
CA ARG A 170 8.40 -13.85 -1.92
C ARG A 170 8.55 -12.84 -3.06
N ALA A 171 8.47 -11.54 -2.80
CA ALA A 171 8.58 -10.53 -3.85
C ALA A 171 9.86 -10.64 -4.72
N PRO A 172 11.05 -10.96 -4.17
CA PRO A 172 12.26 -11.14 -4.98
C PRO A 172 12.18 -12.30 -5.98
N LEU A 173 11.34 -13.31 -5.74
CA LEU A 173 11.17 -14.44 -6.68
C LEU A 173 10.55 -13.98 -8.00
N ASN A 174 9.83 -12.86 -8.00
CA ASN A 174 9.27 -12.27 -9.22
C ASN A 174 10.32 -11.53 -10.05
N HIS A 175 11.55 -11.32 -9.56
CA HIS A 175 12.55 -10.55 -10.27
C HIS A 175 13.18 -11.41 -11.36
N VAL A 176 13.11 -10.96 -12.61
CA VAL A 176 13.84 -11.60 -13.70
C VAL A 176 15.35 -11.44 -13.43
N PRO A 177 16.13 -12.52 -13.33
CA PRO A 177 17.58 -12.44 -13.14
C PRO A 177 18.24 -11.75 -14.33
N TYR A 178 19.47 -11.27 -14.16
CA TYR A 178 20.25 -10.80 -15.29
C TYR A 178 20.79 -12.02 -16.03
N THR A 179 20.44 -12.16 -17.30
CA THR A 179 21.05 -13.13 -18.22
C THR A 179 21.86 -12.33 -19.23
N ASP A 180 23.15 -12.65 -19.34
CA ASP A 180 24.04 -12.02 -20.31
C ASP A 180 23.50 -12.29 -21.73
N PRO A 181 23.43 -11.28 -22.61
CA PRO A 181 23.05 -11.47 -24.02
C PRO A 181 23.84 -12.55 -24.76
N THR A 182 25.05 -12.89 -24.29
CA THR A 182 25.92 -13.91 -24.89
C THR A 182 25.58 -15.35 -24.51
N ASP A 183 24.82 -15.58 -23.42
CA ASP A 183 24.36 -16.91 -22.96
C ASP A 183 23.01 -17.33 -23.56
N ALA A 184 22.48 -16.56 -24.51
CA ALA A 184 21.17 -16.78 -25.13
C ALA A 184 21.05 -18.06 -26.00
N THR A 185 22.13 -18.85 -26.11
CA THR A 185 22.12 -20.14 -26.82
C THR A 185 21.53 -21.29 -25.99
N GLY A 186 21.29 -21.11 -24.68
CA GLY A 186 20.83 -22.19 -23.79
C GLY A 186 19.32 -22.27 -23.48
N MET A 187 18.51 -21.25 -23.79
CA MET A 187 17.07 -21.25 -23.47
C MET A 187 16.17 -21.57 -24.68
N VAL A 188 16.59 -22.49 -25.54
CA VAL A 188 15.69 -23.08 -26.54
C VAL A 188 14.92 -24.24 -25.88
N GLY A 189 13.90 -23.88 -25.11
CA GLY A 189 12.95 -24.81 -24.51
C GLY A 189 11.52 -24.51 -24.96
N ASN A 190 11.15 -25.05 -26.12
CA ASN A 190 9.77 -25.24 -26.63
C ASN A 190 8.76 -24.07 -26.53
N GLY A 191 8.57 -23.37 -27.66
CA GLY A 191 7.24 -22.93 -28.11
C GLY A 191 6.83 -21.47 -27.85
N LYS A 192 7.05 -20.59 -28.84
CA LYS A 192 6.25 -19.39 -29.17
C LYS A 192 5.83 -18.44 -28.02
N ALA A 193 6.69 -18.15 -27.06
CA ALA A 193 6.57 -16.92 -26.28
C ALA A 193 7.45 -15.85 -26.93
N THR A 194 6.86 -14.79 -27.50
CA THR A 194 7.63 -13.65 -28.03
C THR A 194 8.30 -12.96 -26.86
N GLU A 195 9.59 -13.22 -26.65
CA GLU A 195 10.39 -12.53 -25.64
C GLU A 195 10.40 -11.02 -25.92
N GLU A 196 10.03 -10.23 -24.91
CA GLU A 196 10.05 -8.77 -25.00
C GLU A 196 11.40 -8.25 -24.48
N VAL A 197 11.81 -7.05 -24.90
CA VAL A 197 13.03 -6.40 -24.37
C VAL A 197 12.64 -5.27 -23.45
N CYS A 198 13.14 -5.29 -22.22
CA CYS A 198 12.95 -4.17 -21.31
C CYS A 198 13.78 -2.97 -21.78
N SER A 199 13.14 -1.83 -22.06
CA SER A 199 13.81 -0.60 -22.50
C SER A 199 14.78 0.00 -21.46
N VAL A 200 14.51 -0.21 -20.17
CA VAL A 200 15.33 0.31 -19.06
C VAL A 200 16.53 -0.60 -18.79
N CYS A 201 16.29 -1.90 -18.62
CA CYS A 201 17.35 -2.86 -18.28
C CYS A 201 18.09 -3.42 -19.51
N ARG A 202 17.58 -3.15 -20.72
CA ARG A 202 18.11 -3.64 -22.01
C ARG A 202 18.35 -5.16 -22.05
N LYS A 203 17.46 -5.92 -21.43
CA LYS A 203 17.52 -7.39 -21.40
C LYS A 203 16.22 -8.02 -21.89
N ARG A 204 16.32 -9.23 -22.41
CA ARG A 204 15.17 -10.08 -22.76
C ARG A 204 14.40 -10.43 -21.49
N VAL A 205 13.09 -10.34 -21.57
CA VAL A 205 12.17 -10.65 -20.47
C VAL A 205 11.03 -11.53 -20.97
N PRO A 206 10.52 -12.45 -20.14
CA PRO A 206 9.32 -13.20 -20.47
C PRO A 206 8.13 -12.28 -20.72
N PRO A 207 7.11 -12.72 -21.49
CA PRO A 207 5.88 -11.96 -21.69
C PRO A 207 5.24 -11.52 -20.36
N ARG A 208 4.54 -10.38 -20.39
CA ARG A 208 3.85 -9.80 -19.20
C ARG A 208 4.80 -9.36 -18.07
N THR A 209 6.09 -9.21 -18.37
CA THR A 209 7.07 -8.67 -17.44
C THR A 209 7.15 -7.16 -17.58
N PHE A 210 7.11 -6.43 -16.46
CA PHE A 210 7.22 -4.97 -16.49
C PHE A 210 8.27 -4.47 -15.51
N HIS A 211 9.04 -3.47 -15.93
CA HIS A 211 10.03 -2.82 -15.07
C HIS A 211 9.36 -1.96 -13.99
N CYS A 212 9.67 -2.23 -12.73
CA CYS A 212 9.27 -1.38 -11.61
C CYS A 212 10.39 -0.39 -11.28
N ARG A 213 10.15 0.90 -11.47
CA ARG A 213 11.12 1.98 -11.12
C ARG A 213 11.40 2.08 -9.62
N ILE A 214 10.52 1.57 -8.77
CA ILE A 214 10.71 1.61 -7.30
C ILE A 214 11.69 0.51 -6.88
N CYS A 215 11.36 -0.73 -7.25
CA CYS A 215 12.20 -1.91 -7.00
C CYS A 215 13.47 -1.94 -7.86
N GLN A 216 13.53 -1.16 -8.94
CA GLN A 216 14.61 -1.17 -9.94
C GLN A 216 14.86 -2.56 -10.53
N ALA A 217 13.77 -3.28 -10.81
CA ALA A 217 13.80 -4.65 -11.29
C ALA A 217 12.67 -4.91 -12.30
N CYS A 218 12.91 -5.82 -13.23
CA CYS A 218 11.89 -6.41 -14.09
C CYS A 218 11.13 -7.47 -13.29
N VAL A 219 9.81 -7.30 -13.15
CA VAL A 219 8.95 -8.17 -12.33
C VAL A 219 8.05 -9.00 -13.25
N THR A 220 8.11 -10.32 -13.14
CA THR A 220 7.27 -11.25 -13.93
C THR A 220 5.80 -11.11 -13.55
N LYS A 221 4.93 -11.10 -14.57
CA LYS A 221 3.47 -10.93 -14.43
C LYS A 221 3.10 -9.82 -13.44
N ARG A 222 3.79 -8.67 -13.53
CA ARG A 222 3.71 -7.59 -12.54
C ARG A 222 2.30 -7.02 -12.47
N ASP A 223 1.71 -7.04 -11.28
CA ASP A 223 0.41 -6.41 -11.01
C ASP A 223 0.60 -4.93 -10.65
N HIS A 224 1.32 -4.67 -9.55
CA HIS A 224 1.64 -3.33 -9.09
C HIS A 224 2.82 -3.35 -8.11
N HIS A 225 3.29 -2.16 -7.75
CA HIS A 225 4.13 -1.99 -6.57
C HIS A 225 3.23 -1.56 -5.42
N CYS A 226 3.10 -2.39 -4.38
CA CYS A 226 2.25 -2.10 -3.24
C CYS A 226 3.05 -1.28 -2.22
N VAL A 227 2.73 0.01 -2.08
CA VAL A 227 3.39 0.89 -1.11
C VAL A 227 3.12 0.47 0.35
N TRP A 228 1.98 -0.15 0.61
CA TRP A 228 1.56 -0.60 1.95
C TRP A 228 2.35 -1.82 2.42
N PHE A 229 2.82 -2.67 1.51
CA PHE A 229 3.68 -3.81 1.83
C PHE A 229 5.16 -3.54 1.49
N ASP A 230 5.43 -2.40 0.83
CA ASP A 230 6.74 -1.98 0.30
C ASP A 230 7.41 -3.12 -0.50
N CYS A 231 6.65 -3.68 -1.45
CA CYS A 231 7.11 -4.71 -2.37
C CYS A 231 6.28 -4.78 -3.66
N CYS A 232 6.83 -5.38 -4.70
CA CYS A 232 6.06 -5.70 -5.91
C CYS A 232 5.19 -6.94 -5.74
N VAL A 233 3.94 -6.82 -6.19
CA VAL A 233 3.02 -7.94 -6.34
C VAL A 233 3.10 -8.44 -7.79
N GLY A 234 3.35 -9.73 -7.95
CA GLY A 234 3.54 -10.42 -9.22
C GLY A 234 3.32 -11.92 -9.07
N GLU A 235 3.82 -12.70 -10.03
CA GLU A 235 3.49 -14.11 -10.21
C GLU A 235 3.52 -14.99 -8.95
N HIS A 236 4.59 -14.93 -8.16
CA HIS A 236 4.87 -15.81 -7.01
C HIS A 236 4.31 -15.31 -5.67
N ASN A 237 3.65 -14.14 -5.64
CA ASN A 237 3.07 -13.59 -4.40
C ASN A 237 1.66 -12.97 -4.54
N HIS A 238 1.08 -12.95 -5.74
CA HIS A 238 -0.26 -12.39 -5.99
C HIS A 238 -1.39 -13.09 -5.22
N LEU A 239 -1.41 -14.42 -5.14
CA LEU A 239 -2.45 -15.14 -4.38
C LEU A 239 -2.36 -14.80 -2.88
N LEU A 240 -1.15 -14.78 -2.32
CA LEU A 240 -0.92 -14.40 -0.93
C LEU A 240 -1.38 -12.96 -0.66
N PHE A 241 -1.23 -12.06 -1.64
CA PHE A 241 -1.73 -10.69 -1.54
C PHE A 241 -3.26 -10.67 -1.45
N VAL A 242 -3.96 -11.39 -2.33
CA VAL A 242 -5.43 -11.51 -2.29
C VAL A 242 -5.90 -12.13 -0.96
N LEU A 243 -5.23 -13.18 -0.48
CA LEU A 243 -5.55 -13.80 0.80
C LEU A 243 -5.30 -12.84 1.99
N SER A 244 -4.22 -12.05 1.95
CA SER A 244 -3.95 -11.05 2.99
C SER A 244 -5.03 -9.97 3.04
N LEU A 245 -5.57 -9.55 1.88
CA LEU A 245 -6.69 -8.60 1.82
C LEU A 245 -7.94 -9.21 2.45
N LEU A 246 -8.30 -10.44 2.08
CA LEU A 246 -9.47 -11.14 2.61
C LEU A 246 -9.41 -11.30 4.14
N LEU A 247 -8.29 -11.83 4.65
CA LEU A 247 -8.10 -12.02 6.09
C LEU A 247 -8.08 -10.70 6.86
N SER A 248 -7.50 -9.64 6.28
CA SER A 248 -7.52 -8.29 6.89
C SER A 248 -8.94 -7.74 6.97
N ILE A 249 -9.75 -7.90 5.91
CA ILE A 249 -11.17 -7.48 5.93
C ILE A 249 -11.93 -8.23 7.02
N LEU A 250 -11.76 -9.55 7.11
CA LEU A 250 -12.41 -10.36 8.15
C LEU A 250 -12.01 -9.90 9.55
N ALA A 251 -10.72 -9.68 9.81
CA ALA A 251 -10.23 -9.18 11.09
C ALA A 251 -10.82 -7.80 11.44
N LEU A 252 -10.80 -6.86 10.49
CA LEU A 252 -11.30 -5.49 10.68
C LEU A 252 -12.81 -5.46 10.94
N VAL A 253 -13.60 -6.20 10.14
CA VAL A 253 -15.05 -6.26 10.31
C VAL A 253 -15.41 -6.95 11.62
N TYR A 254 -14.77 -8.09 11.92
CA TYR A 254 -15.05 -8.83 13.16
C TYR A 254 -14.67 -8.01 14.40
N GLY A 255 -13.48 -7.40 14.43
CA GLY A 255 -13.06 -6.53 15.53
C GLY A 255 -13.95 -5.28 15.69
N ALA A 256 -14.42 -4.70 14.57
CA ALA A 256 -15.37 -3.58 14.62
C ALA A 256 -16.72 -4.00 15.20
N ILE A 257 -17.24 -5.17 14.81
CA ILE A 257 -18.50 -5.71 15.36
C ILE A 257 -18.35 -5.90 16.87
N LEU A 258 -17.34 -6.67 17.32
CA LEU A 258 -17.10 -6.91 18.76
C LEU A 258 -16.99 -5.60 19.54
N THR A 259 -16.25 -4.62 19.01
CA THR A 259 -16.10 -3.32 19.68
C THR A 259 -17.43 -2.56 19.76
N LEU A 260 -18.17 -2.45 18.64
CA LEU A 260 -19.43 -1.69 18.60
C LEU A 260 -20.52 -2.32 19.47
N THR A 261 -20.57 -3.65 19.52
CA THR A 261 -21.54 -4.36 20.36
C THR A 261 -21.27 -4.18 21.85
N THR A 262 -20.03 -3.85 22.22
CA THR A 262 -19.64 -3.55 23.60
C THR A 262 -19.84 -2.10 24.00
N VAL A 263 -19.66 -1.15 23.07
CA VAL A 263 -19.68 0.29 23.42
C VAL A 263 -20.98 1.00 23.07
N CYS A 264 -21.83 0.42 22.24
CA CYS A 264 -23.13 0.98 21.90
C CYS A 264 -24.24 0.02 22.37
N HIS A 265 -25.43 0.55 22.65
CA HIS A 265 -26.54 -0.28 23.10
C HIS A 265 -26.94 -1.31 22.03
N PRO A 266 -26.94 -2.62 22.38
CA PRO A 266 -27.28 -3.67 21.42
C PRO A 266 -28.77 -3.68 21.11
N ILE A 267 -29.13 -3.77 19.83
CA ILE A 267 -30.45 -4.20 19.37
C ILE A 267 -30.33 -5.50 18.60
N PHE A 268 -31.18 -6.45 18.97
CA PHE A 268 -31.36 -7.70 18.23
C PHE A 268 -32.22 -7.44 16.98
N PHE A 269 -31.60 -7.45 15.80
CA PHE A 269 -32.31 -7.50 14.53
C PHE A 269 -32.54 -8.97 14.14
N MET A 270 -33.82 -9.36 14.05
CA MET A 270 -34.25 -10.73 13.70
C MET A 270 -33.67 -11.83 14.62
N ASP A 271 -33.52 -11.57 15.92
CA ASP A 271 -33.01 -12.49 16.94
C ASP A 271 -31.62 -13.12 16.68
N ILE A 272 -30.90 -12.65 15.65
CA ILE A 272 -29.64 -13.25 15.18
C ILE A 272 -28.53 -12.20 14.98
N ILE A 273 -28.88 -10.94 14.68
CA ILE A 273 -27.89 -9.91 14.31
C ILE A 273 -27.89 -8.82 15.37
N LEU A 274 -26.73 -8.60 16.00
CA LEU A 274 -26.49 -7.54 16.97
C LEU A 274 -26.14 -6.24 16.23
N LEU A 275 -27.03 -5.24 16.25
CA LEU A 275 -26.81 -3.93 15.63
C LEU A 275 -26.77 -2.81 16.70
N PRO A 276 -25.90 -1.79 16.57
CA PRO A 276 -25.86 -0.65 17.48
C PRO A 276 -26.97 0.36 17.12
N ASP A 277 -27.83 0.73 18.07
CA ASP A 277 -28.95 1.68 17.78
C ASP A 277 -28.74 3.08 18.37
N ASP A 278 -28.13 3.21 19.55
CA ASP A 278 -27.78 4.52 20.13
C ASP A 278 -26.32 4.57 20.55
N CYS A 279 -25.53 5.38 19.83
CA CYS A 279 -24.15 5.71 20.16
C CYS A 279 -24.02 7.20 20.56
N SER A 280 -25.11 7.87 20.94
CA SER A 280 -25.08 9.31 21.29
C SER A 280 -24.19 9.59 22.51
N ASP A 281 -24.11 8.64 23.44
CA ASP A 281 -23.40 8.80 24.70
C ASP A 281 -21.93 8.37 24.66
N VAL A 282 -21.43 7.82 23.55
CA VAL A 282 -20.05 7.27 23.46
C VAL A 282 -18.98 8.32 23.72
N TYR A 283 -19.29 9.62 23.53
CA TYR A 283 -18.36 10.72 23.77
C TYR A 283 -18.39 11.28 25.20
N HIS A 284 -19.24 10.74 26.10
CA HIS A 284 -19.23 11.13 27.50
C HIS A 284 -18.02 10.59 28.26
N ASP A 285 -17.48 9.45 27.83
CA ASP A 285 -16.27 8.86 28.37
C ASP A 285 -15.20 8.73 27.27
N PHE A 286 -13.98 9.17 27.56
CA PHE A 286 -12.90 9.18 26.58
C PHE A 286 -12.48 7.77 26.15
N GLN A 287 -12.50 6.77 27.04
CA GLN A 287 -12.11 5.39 26.71
C GLN A 287 -13.14 4.76 25.78
N ILE A 288 -14.44 4.96 26.06
CA ILE A 288 -15.54 4.51 25.21
C ILE A 288 -15.48 5.21 23.84
N ALA A 289 -15.22 6.52 23.81
CA ALA A 289 -15.07 7.28 22.58
C ALA A 289 -13.90 6.76 21.72
N LEU A 290 -12.77 6.43 22.35
CA LEU A 290 -11.59 5.89 21.68
C LEU A 290 -11.87 4.51 21.06
N CYS A 291 -12.61 3.64 21.76
CA CYS A 291 -13.07 2.36 21.23
C CYS A 291 -14.01 2.56 20.02
N PHE A 292 -15.00 3.45 20.15
CA PHE A 292 -15.93 3.77 19.06
C PHE A 292 -15.20 4.28 17.81
N VAL A 293 -14.30 5.27 17.98
CA VAL A 293 -13.47 5.81 16.90
C VAL A 293 -12.61 4.73 16.24
N SER A 294 -12.06 3.81 17.03
CA SER A 294 -11.26 2.68 16.52
C SER A 294 -12.11 1.71 15.69
N ALA A 295 -13.35 1.43 16.10
CA ALA A 295 -14.27 0.61 15.33
C ALA A 295 -14.68 1.27 14.00
N VAL A 296 -14.97 2.58 14.01
CA VAL A 296 -15.20 3.36 12.78
C VAL A 296 -13.98 3.30 11.87
N TYR A 297 -12.76 3.38 12.43
CA TYR A 297 -11.52 3.23 11.66
C TYR A 297 -11.41 1.86 11.01
N CYS A 298 -11.72 0.79 11.73
CA CYS A 298 -11.76 -0.56 11.19
C CYS A 298 -12.74 -0.68 10.01
N LEU A 299 -13.96 -0.14 10.12
CA LEU A 299 -14.99 -0.21 9.06
C LEU A 299 -14.60 0.58 7.80
N VAL A 300 -14.02 1.77 7.97
CA VAL A 300 -13.52 2.57 6.86
C VAL A 300 -12.39 1.82 6.13
N LEU A 301 -11.42 1.28 6.88
CA LEU A 301 -10.35 0.45 6.31
C LEU A 301 -10.90 -0.78 5.61
N ALA A 302 -11.86 -1.49 6.22
CA ALA A 302 -12.47 -2.68 5.62
C ALA A 302 -13.15 -2.35 4.29
N THR A 303 -13.81 -1.21 4.18
CA THR A 303 -14.47 -0.77 2.94
C THR A 303 -13.45 -0.44 1.84
N LEU A 304 -12.35 0.23 2.19
CA LEU A 304 -11.25 0.49 1.25
C LEU A 304 -10.60 -0.81 0.77
N LEU A 305 -10.31 -1.74 1.68
CA LEU A 305 -9.72 -3.04 1.33
C LEU A 305 -10.69 -3.91 0.52
N LEU A 306 -11.99 -3.84 0.78
CA LEU A 306 -13.02 -4.51 -0.02
C LEU A 306 -13.03 -3.97 -1.45
N GLY A 307 -12.95 -2.65 -1.64
CA GLY A 307 -12.81 -2.05 -2.97
C GLY A 307 -11.58 -2.57 -3.72
N LEU A 308 -10.44 -2.69 -3.03
CA LEU A 308 -9.21 -3.27 -3.60
C LEU A 308 -9.39 -4.76 -3.94
N LEU A 309 -10.00 -5.54 -3.05
CA LEU A 309 -10.28 -6.96 -3.27
C LEU A 309 -11.20 -7.16 -4.48
N CYS A 310 -12.28 -6.40 -4.58
CA CYS A 310 -13.20 -6.42 -5.72
C CYS A 310 -12.47 -6.09 -7.04
N ASN A 311 -11.61 -5.08 -7.04
CA ASN A 311 -10.80 -4.75 -8.21
C ASN A 311 -9.84 -5.90 -8.60
N GLN A 312 -9.18 -6.54 -7.63
CA GLN A 312 -8.32 -7.70 -7.88
C GLN A 312 -9.11 -8.89 -8.42
N CYS A 313 -10.27 -9.21 -7.84
CA CYS A 313 -11.17 -10.25 -8.32
C CYS A 313 -11.65 -9.98 -9.75
N MET A 314 -11.96 -8.72 -10.07
CA MET A 314 -12.31 -8.30 -11.42
C MET A 314 -11.14 -8.57 -12.38
N LEU A 315 -9.95 -8.04 -12.11
CA LEU A 315 -8.77 -8.20 -12.97
C LEU A 315 -8.41 -9.68 -13.20
N ILE A 316 -8.44 -10.49 -12.14
CA ILE A 316 -8.23 -11.95 -12.23
C ILE A 316 -9.29 -12.60 -13.13
N SER A 317 -10.57 -12.23 -12.96
CA SER A 317 -11.66 -12.74 -13.80
C SER A 317 -11.47 -12.38 -15.28
N LEU A 318 -10.92 -11.20 -15.56
CA LEU A 318 -10.60 -10.74 -16.92
C LEU A 318 -9.31 -11.36 -17.50
N GLY A 319 -8.47 -11.98 -16.67
CA GLY A 319 -7.18 -12.56 -17.08
C GLY A 319 -6.05 -11.53 -17.20
N GLU A 320 -6.24 -10.33 -16.65
CA GLU A 320 -5.32 -9.20 -16.78
C GLU A 320 -4.64 -8.88 -15.44
N THR A 321 -3.42 -8.35 -15.52
CA THR A 321 -2.73 -7.72 -14.38
C THR A 321 -3.10 -6.24 -14.31
N GLY A 322 -2.98 -5.65 -13.13
CA GLY A 322 -3.18 -4.21 -12.95
C GLY A 322 -2.25 -3.34 -13.81
N GLN A 323 -1.07 -3.83 -14.18
CA GLN A 323 -0.16 -3.11 -15.07
C GLN A 323 -0.65 -3.13 -16.53
N GLU A 324 -1.14 -4.26 -17.02
CA GLU A 324 -1.75 -4.36 -18.35
C GLU A 324 -3.00 -3.50 -18.45
N TRP A 325 -3.86 -3.55 -17.43
CA TRP A 325 -5.06 -2.71 -17.33
C TRP A 325 -4.72 -1.21 -17.45
N ARG A 326 -3.71 -0.74 -16.70
CA ARG A 326 -3.27 0.68 -16.77
C ARG A 326 -2.73 1.07 -18.14
N MET A 327 -1.97 0.20 -18.79
CA MET A 327 -1.42 0.47 -20.13
C MET A 327 -2.52 0.51 -21.20
N SER A 328 -3.53 -0.35 -21.09
CA SER A 328 -4.72 -0.33 -21.95
C SER A 328 -5.50 1.00 -21.79
N HIS A 329 -5.72 1.45 -20.55
CA HIS A 329 -6.50 2.66 -20.25
C HIS A 329 -5.78 3.99 -20.57
N SER A 330 -4.44 4.02 -20.66
CA SER A 330 -3.72 5.22 -21.09
C SER A 330 -3.90 5.53 -22.58
N SER A 331 -4.38 4.57 -23.36
CA SER A 331 -4.71 4.75 -24.77
C SER A 331 -6.18 5.18 -24.87
N CYS A 332 -6.48 6.30 -25.53
CA CYS A 332 -7.80 6.96 -25.63
C CYS A 332 -8.96 6.08 -26.20
N CYS A 333 -8.73 4.80 -26.48
CA CYS A 333 -9.70 3.87 -27.06
C CYS A 333 -10.26 2.95 -25.97
N ARG A 334 -11.57 3.10 -25.72
CA ARG A 334 -12.47 2.30 -24.88
C ARG A 334 -11.84 1.07 -24.19
N PRO A 335 -11.65 1.11 -22.86
CA PRO A 335 -10.98 0.04 -22.15
C PRO A 335 -11.72 -1.31 -22.10
N TRP A 336 -13.01 -1.30 -22.41
CA TRP A 336 -13.83 -2.51 -22.51
C TRP A 336 -13.69 -3.23 -23.86
N MET A 337 -13.08 -2.58 -24.86
CA MET A 337 -12.82 -3.14 -26.19
C MET A 337 -11.35 -3.53 -26.40
N SER A 338 -10.50 -3.47 -25.36
CA SER A 338 -9.12 -3.89 -25.50
C SER A 338 -9.04 -5.40 -25.66
N ASP A 339 -8.24 -5.86 -26.63
CA ASP A 339 -7.97 -7.28 -26.85
C ASP A 339 -7.32 -7.88 -25.60
N ARG A 340 -7.83 -9.04 -25.15
CA ARG A 340 -7.36 -9.73 -23.94
C ARG A 340 -6.71 -11.06 -24.30
N PRO A 341 -5.47 -11.04 -24.84
CA PRO A 341 -4.83 -12.22 -25.42
C PRO A 341 -4.59 -13.34 -24.41
N TYR A 342 -4.54 -13.01 -23.11
CA TYR A 342 -4.31 -13.98 -22.03
C TYR A 342 -5.61 -14.47 -21.36
N SER A 343 -6.78 -13.95 -21.73
CA SER A 343 -8.04 -14.37 -21.13
C SER A 343 -8.50 -15.70 -21.73
N ARG A 344 -8.86 -16.65 -20.85
CA ARG A 344 -9.32 -18.01 -21.23
C ARG A 344 -10.72 -18.32 -20.70
N GLY A 345 -11.47 -17.29 -20.33
CA GLY A 345 -12.75 -17.38 -19.62
C GLY A 345 -12.59 -17.39 -18.10
N VAL A 346 -13.58 -16.84 -17.38
CA VAL A 346 -13.51 -16.53 -15.93
C VAL A 346 -13.01 -17.74 -15.11
N LEU A 347 -13.65 -18.90 -15.25
CA LEU A 347 -13.27 -20.10 -14.48
C LEU A 347 -11.83 -20.52 -14.73
N ARG A 348 -11.40 -20.53 -16.01
CA ARG A 348 -10.05 -20.96 -16.39
C ARG A 348 -8.99 -19.94 -15.98
N ASN A 349 -9.33 -18.66 -15.95
CA ASN A 349 -8.47 -17.60 -15.43
C ASN A 349 -8.22 -17.80 -13.93
N TRP A 350 -9.27 -18.05 -13.13
CA TRP A 350 -9.14 -18.35 -11.70
C TRP A 350 -8.36 -19.64 -11.42
N LEU A 351 -8.65 -20.73 -12.17
CA LEU A 351 -7.88 -21.98 -12.04
C LEU A 351 -6.40 -21.78 -12.35
N THR A 352 -6.09 -21.01 -13.40
CA THR A 352 -4.71 -20.64 -13.72
C THR A 352 -4.09 -19.80 -12.60
N PHE A 353 -4.83 -18.82 -12.07
CA PHE A 353 -4.35 -17.95 -10.98
C PHE A 353 -3.96 -18.73 -9.72
N VAL A 354 -4.79 -19.68 -9.29
CA VAL A 354 -4.52 -20.49 -8.10
C VAL A 354 -3.43 -21.56 -8.34
N SER A 355 -3.33 -22.09 -9.56
CA SER A 355 -2.35 -23.15 -9.88
C SER A 355 -0.93 -22.62 -10.15
N CYS A 356 -0.78 -21.39 -10.65
CA CYS A 356 0.52 -20.80 -11.02
C CYS A 356 1.47 -20.57 -9.83
N GLN A 357 1.00 -20.73 -8.58
CA GLN A 357 1.81 -20.53 -7.37
C GLN A 357 2.35 -21.82 -6.73
N ARG A 358 2.14 -22.99 -7.38
CA ARG A 358 2.62 -24.29 -6.87
C ARG A 358 4.04 -24.66 -7.30
N TYR A 359 4.69 -23.83 -8.12
CA TYR A 359 6.04 -24.07 -8.64
C TYR A 359 7.00 -22.96 -8.20
#